data_AF-A0A060DN08-F1
#
_entry.id   AF-A0A060DN08-F1
#
_cell.length_a   1.000
_cell.length_b   1.000
_cell.length_c   1.000
_cell.angle_alpha   90.00
_cell.angle_beta   90.00
_cell.angle_gamma   90.00
#
_symmetry.space_group_name_H-M   'P 1'
#
loop_
_entity.id
_entity.type
_entity.pdbx_description
1 polymer ?
#
loop_
_entity_poly.entity_id
_entity_poly.type
_entity_poly.pdbx_seq_one_letter_code
_entity_poly.pdbx_strand_id
1 'polypeptide(L)'
;MRRGLIGGGAVLLALGAGAVAWAWEAAIPPQPRPAADGFPPKLVAEGARLAAVGNCIACHTVPGGRSFAGGLALPTPFGTIHSTNITPDEDTGIGRWSEAAFTRAMRRGVDREGRHLYPAFPYDHYTRVSDADNRALYAYLMTRTPVRAEAPANDLPFPLNIRMAVAGWKLLYFREGAFTPDPAKPEVWNRGAYLAEGLGHCGACHSPRNALGAVDKDRAWAGGEAEGWTAYPINQDSPAPVPWTADSLAFYLRHGWHPAHGVSRGPMAEVTGNLAGLPDADVAAIAAYVADRMGTPTAERLRRGEDLQALVPRLSADAGTPPGASLPAADGLARPPAADTGRVGGDERGEAIYRTACATCHESGRPLPFGGLPFALSTAVNASTPQNIINVTLFGLPPGDGTVSAVMPAFGGALSDADMVALLRHLRGRFSEQPPWDGLERLVADTRSGAHHVAVRPADGIERAPRNVGAAD
;
A
#
# COMPACT_ATOMS: atom_id res chain seq x y z
N MET A 1 48.78 1.93 31.23
CA MET A 1 47.59 1.21 30.70
C MET A 1 46.33 1.36 31.56
N ARG A 2 46.36 1.14 32.89
CA ARG A 2 45.18 1.30 33.78
C ARG A 2 44.50 2.69 33.76
N ARG A 3 45.25 3.79 33.73
CA ARG A 3 44.68 5.16 33.71
C ARG A 3 43.95 5.51 32.40
N GLY A 4 44.40 4.97 31.26
CA GLY A 4 43.74 5.15 29.95
C GLY A 4 42.44 4.34 29.83
N LEU A 5 42.38 3.14 30.43
CA LEU A 5 41.17 2.32 30.51
C LEU A 5 40.10 2.95 31.42
N ILE A 6 40.49 3.53 32.56
CA ILE A 6 39.58 4.22 33.47
C ILE A 6 39.06 5.54 32.86
N GLY A 7 39.93 6.31 32.20
CA GLY A 7 39.53 7.53 31.48
C GLY A 7 38.60 7.25 30.31
N GLY A 8 38.87 6.21 29.52
CA GLY A 8 37.98 5.77 28.44
C GLY A 8 36.61 5.29 28.95
N GLY A 9 36.59 4.54 30.07
CA GLY A 9 35.35 4.10 30.70
C GLY A 9 34.48 5.26 31.21
N ALA A 10 35.08 6.28 31.82
CA ALA A 10 34.35 7.45 32.31
C ALA A 10 33.73 8.28 31.16
N VAL A 11 34.44 8.43 30.04
CA VAL A 11 33.92 9.12 28.85
C VAL A 11 32.75 8.35 28.23
N LEU A 12 32.86 7.03 28.09
CA LEU A 12 31.77 6.20 27.56
C LEU A 12 30.53 6.23 28.47
N LEU A 13 30.71 6.22 29.79
CA LEU A 13 29.62 6.36 30.75
C LEU A 13 28.94 7.73 30.66
N ALA A 14 29.72 8.80 30.55
CA ALA A 14 29.19 10.16 30.40
C ALA A 14 28.41 10.33 29.07
N LEU A 15 28.93 9.78 27.96
CA LEU A 15 28.24 9.78 26.67
C LEU A 15 26.95 8.93 26.73
N GLY A 16 27.00 7.77 27.38
CA GLY A 16 25.83 6.91 27.59
C GLY A 16 24.75 7.61 28.41
N ALA A 17 25.13 8.24 29.53
CA ALA A 17 24.21 9.01 30.37
C ALA A 17 23.62 10.22 29.61
N GLY A 18 24.44 10.93 28.84
CA GLY A 18 24.00 12.03 27.98
C GLY A 18 23.01 11.59 26.91
N ALA A 19 23.26 10.45 26.26
CA ALA A 19 22.36 9.88 25.26
C ALA A 19 21.01 9.46 25.88
N VAL A 20 21.03 8.83 27.06
CA VAL A 20 19.80 8.48 27.79
C VAL A 20 19.03 9.73 28.19
N ALA A 21 19.71 10.74 28.74
CA ALA A 21 19.07 12.00 29.14
C ALA A 21 18.47 12.74 27.94
N TRP A 22 19.14 12.75 26.78
CA TRP A 22 18.62 13.34 25.55
C TRP A 22 17.40 12.58 25.00
N ALA A 23 17.44 11.25 25.04
CA ALA A 23 16.36 10.41 24.53
C ALA A 23 15.18 10.26 25.50
N TRP A 24 15.30 10.76 26.74
CA TRP A 24 14.28 10.65 27.76
C TRP A 24 13.13 11.62 27.50
N GLU A 25 11.91 11.10 27.56
CA GLU A 25 10.68 11.86 27.40
C GLU A 25 9.82 11.69 28.65
N ALA A 26 9.39 12.78 29.28
CA ALA A 26 8.62 12.70 30.51
C ALA A 26 7.20 12.15 30.24
N ALA A 27 6.69 11.34 31.18
CA ALA A 27 5.31 10.88 31.12
C ALA A 27 4.34 12.07 31.25
N ILE A 28 3.29 12.08 30.43
CA ILE A 28 2.17 13.01 30.57
C ILE A 28 1.14 12.36 31.52
N PRO A 29 0.72 13.03 32.61
CA PRO A 29 -0.25 12.46 33.54
C PRO A 29 -1.53 12.02 32.84
N PRO A 30 -2.14 10.89 33.25
CA PRO A 30 -3.41 10.46 32.68
C PRO A 30 -4.52 11.48 32.98
N GLN A 31 -5.45 11.64 32.05
CA GLN A 31 -6.64 12.47 32.24
C GLN A 31 -7.90 11.60 32.27
N PRO A 32 -8.98 12.05 32.94
CA PRO A 32 -10.28 11.42 32.79
C PRO A 32 -10.69 11.41 31.32
N ARG A 33 -11.34 10.34 30.88
CA ARG A 33 -11.87 10.25 29.53
C ARG A 33 -12.85 11.42 29.27
N PRO A 34 -12.67 12.20 28.19
CA PRO A 34 -13.66 13.19 27.77
C PRO A 34 -15.01 12.54 27.47
N ALA A 35 -16.09 13.22 27.83
CA ALA A 35 -17.43 12.80 27.46
C ALA A 35 -17.60 12.87 25.92
N ALA A 36 -18.22 11.85 25.32
CA ALA A 36 -18.32 11.75 23.87
C ALA A 36 -19.17 12.88 23.24
N ASP A 37 -20.15 13.39 23.99
CA ASP A 37 -20.97 14.56 23.63
C ASP A 37 -20.25 15.91 23.86
N GLY A 38 -19.05 15.89 24.46
CA GLY A 38 -18.21 17.07 24.65
C GLY A 38 -17.54 17.59 23.38
N PHE A 39 -17.60 16.85 22.27
CA PHE A 39 -17.00 17.24 20.99
C PHE A 39 -18.06 17.73 19.99
N PRO A 40 -17.85 18.87 19.31
CA PRO A 40 -18.76 19.33 18.26
C PRO A 40 -18.89 18.30 17.12
N PRO A 41 -20.10 17.99 16.63
CA PRO A 41 -20.29 16.99 15.57
C PRO A 41 -19.47 17.26 14.30
N LYS A 42 -19.28 18.54 13.92
CA LYS A 42 -18.44 18.93 12.77
C LYS A 42 -16.97 18.55 12.97
N LEU A 43 -16.45 18.68 14.20
CA LEU A 43 -15.07 18.32 14.52
C LEU A 43 -14.88 16.80 14.44
N VAL A 44 -15.84 16.03 14.96
CA VAL A 44 -15.84 14.57 14.87
C VAL A 44 -15.93 14.09 13.43
N ALA A 45 -16.78 14.72 12.61
CA ALA A 45 -16.90 14.41 11.18
C ALA A 45 -15.60 14.70 10.41
N GLU A 46 -14.93 15.81 10.73
CA GLU A 46 -13.62 16.13 10.15
C GLU A 46 -12.55 15.11 10.58
N GLY A 47 -12.54 14.71 11.86
CA GLY A 47 -11.66 13.65 12.34
C GLY A 47 -11.91 12.31 11.65
N ALA A 48 -13.17 11.98 11.39
CA ALA A 48 -13.55 10.78 10.64
C ALA A 48 -12.98 10.80 9.21
N ARG A 49 -13.07 11.95 8.53
CA ARG A 49 -12.49 12.18 7.20
C ARG A 49 -10.96 12.02 7.22
N LEU A 50 -10.30 12.63 8.19
CA LEU A 50 -8.84 12.56 8.35
C LEU A 50 -8.37 11.15 8.73
N ALA A 51 -9.12 10.41 9.54
CA ALA A 51 -8.82 9.02 9.87
C ALA A 51 -8.92 8.10 8.64
N ALA A 52 -9.82 8.41 7.70
CA ALA A 52 -9.88 7.75 6.40
C ALA A 52 -8.66 8.08 5.53
N VAL A 53 -8.24 9.34 5.45
CA VAL A 53 -6.98 9.71 4.78
C VAL A 53 -5.79 8.96 5.38
N GLY A 54 -5.73 8.88 6.72
CA GLY A 54 -4.67 8.22 7.47
C GLY A 54 -4.70 6.70 7.48
N ASN A 55 -5.70 6.08 6.82
CA ASN A 55 -5.91 4.64 6.80
C ASN A 55 -5.93 4.01 8.21
N CYS A 56 -6.34 4.77 9.24
CA CYS A 56 -6.08 4.39 10.64
C CYS A 56 -6.71 3.05 11.01
N ILE A 57 -7.90 2.76 10.46
CA ILE A 57 -8.61 1.54 10.77
C ILE A 57 -7.90 0.28 10.29
N ALA A 58 -7.27 0.34 9.10
CA ALA A 58 -6.65 -0.81 8.45
C ALA A 58 -5.44 -1.35 9.20
N CYS A 59 -4.84 -0.51 10.07
CA CYS A 59 -3.80 -0.93 11.00
C CYS A 59 -4.39 -1.26 12.37
N HIS A 60 -5.37 -0.49 12.85
CA HIS A 60 -5.87 -0.59 14.23
C HIS A 60 -7.09 -1.51 14.38
N THR A 61 -7.40 -2.34 13.39
CA THR A 61 -8.45 -3.35 13.49
C THR A 61 -7.90 -4.66 12.93
N VAL A 62 -8.28 -5.76 13.57
CA VAL A 62 -8.05 -7.09 13.03
C VAL A 62 -9.28 -7.44 12.20
N PRO A 63 -9.14 -8.02 10.99
CA PRO A 63 -10.28 -8.44 10.19
C PRO A 63 -11.28 -9.29 10.99
N GLY A 64 -12.57 -8.89 10.98
CA GLY A 64 -13.64 -9.50 11.77
C GLY A 64 -13.64 -9.15 13.27
N GLY A 65 -12.69 -8.33 13.70
CA GLY A 65 -12.58 -7.80 15.06
C GLY A 65 -13.41 -6.55 15.28
N ARG A 66 -13.29 -5.94 16.47
CA ARG A 66 -13.95 -4.68 16.80
C ARG A 66 -13.10 -3.50 16.30
N SER A 67 -13.75 -2.49 15.75
CA SER A 67 -13.05 -1.34 15.18
C SER A 67 -12.09 -0.67 16.16
N PHE A 68 -10.89 -0.34 15.66
CA PHE A 68 -9.86 0.40 16.38
C PHE A 68 -9.29 -0.28 17.64
N ALA A 69 -9.63 -1.56 17.86
CA ALA A 69 -9.22 -2.36 19.01
C ALA A 69 -7.75 -2.79 19.00
N GLY A 70 -7.03 -2.59 17.90
CA GLY A 70 -5.66 -3.03 17.71
C GLY A 70 -5.53 -4.55 17.57
N GLY A 71 -4.28 -5.03 17.67
CA GLY A 71 -3.93 -6.45 17.63
C GLY A 71 -3.51 -6.97 16.26
N LEU A 72 -3.55 -6.14 15.21
CA LEU A 72 -3.11 -6.55 13.88
C LEU A 72 -1.60 -6.80 13.87
N ALA A 73 -1.20 -7.98 13.44
CA ALA A 73 0.20 -8.34 13.24
C ALA A 73 0.74 -7.71 11.95
N LEU A 74 1.82 -6.96 12.08
CA LEU A 74 2.54 -6.28 11.01
C LEU A 74 3.93 -6.92 10.89
N PRO A 75 4.10 -7.93 10.02
CA PRO A 75 5.40 -8.55 9.80
C PRO A 75 6.35 -7.54 9.14
N THR A 76 7.56 -7.44 9.66
CA THR A 76 8.62 -6.60 9.11
C THR A 76 9.91 -7.42 8.96
N PRO A 77 10.90 -6.95 8.19
CA PRO A 77 12.24 -7.56 8.17
C PRO A 77 12.94 -7.60 9.54
N PHE A 78 12.42 -6.88 10.53
CA PHE A 78 12.97 -6.74 11.87
C PHE A 78 12.22 -7.56 12.92
N GLY A 79 11.20 -8.34 12.52
CA GLY A 79 10.26 -9.03 13.41
C GLY A 79 8.84 -8.47 13.29
N THR A 80 7.95 -8.89 14.18
CA THR A 80 6.52 -8.58 14.09
C THR A 80 6.13 -7.50 15.08
N ILE A 81 5.48 -6.45 14.57
CA ILE A 81 4.90 -5.38 15.39
C ILE A 81 3.39 -5.59 15.45
N HIS A 82 2.77 -5.39 16.61
CA HIS A 82 1.31 -5.44 16.74
C HIS A 82 0.76 -4.02 16.90
N SER A 83 -0.34 -3.73 16.20
CA SER A 83 -1.03 -2.45 16.35
C SER A 83 -1.69 -2.33 17.73
N THR A 84 -1.73 -1.12 18.27
CA THR A 84 -2.30 -0.86 19.60
C THR A 84 -3.79 -0.59 19.53
N ASN A 85 -4.50 -0.78 20.64
CA ASN A 85 -5.87 -0.33 20.79
C ASN A 85 -5.90 1.22 20.88
N ILE A 86 -6.64 1.86 19.97
CA ILE A 86 -6.79 3.33 19.94
C ILE A 86 -8.23 3.78 20.20
N THR A 87 -9.06 2.88 20.75
CA THR A 87 -10.39 3.24 21.24
C THR A 87 -10.30 4.02 22.55
N PRO A 88 -11.37 4.70 22.99
CA PRO A 88 -11.35 5.45 24.24
C PRO A 88 -11.56 4.56 25.47
N ASP A 89 -11.23 3.27 25.38
CA ASP A 89 -11.12 2.40 26.55
C ASP A 89 -10.04 2.91 27.49
N GLU A 90 -10.35 3.00 28.78
CA GLU A 90 -9.48 3.67 29.75
C GLU A 90 -8.30 2.81 30.21
N ASP A 91 -8.38 1.49 30.04
CA ASP A 91 -7.39 0.56 30.58
C ASP A 91 -6.44 0.05 29.51
N THR A 92 -6.96 -0.22 28.32
CA THR A 92 -6.22 -0.82 27.21
C THR A 92 -6.11 0.09 25.98
N GLY A 93 -6.94 1.12 25.88
CA GLY A 93 -6.95 2.10 24.79
C GLY A 93 -6.33 3.44 25.15
N ILE A 94 -6.71 4.49 24.41
CA ILE A 94 -6.27 5.87 24.63
C ILE A 94 -7.22 6.66 25.52
N GLY A 95 -8.16 6.00 26.22
CA GLY A 95 -9.21 6.63 27.02
C GLY A 95 -8.68 7.63 28.07
N ARG A 96 -7.49 7.39 28.62
CA ARG A 96 -6.83 8.25 29.61
C ARG A 96 -5.79 9.21 29.02
N TRP A 97 -5.67 9.28 27.70
CA TRP A 97 -4.72 10.18 27.04
C TRP A 97 -5.32 11.58 26.95
N SER A 98 -4.49 12.61 27.15
CA SER A 98 -4.87 13.97 26.80
C SER A 98 -4.66 14.23 25.31
N GLU A 99 -5.28 15.28 24.77
CA GLU A 99 -5.01 15.74 23.40
C GLU A 99 -3.52 16.05 23.17
N ALA A 100 -2.82 16.53 24.20
CA ALA A 100 -1.38 16.79 24.16
C ALA A 100 -0.57 15.48 24.05
N ALA A 101 -0.96 14.42 24.76
CA ALA A 101 -0.33 13.11 24.63
C ALA A 101 -0.58 12.49 23.25
N PHE A 102 -1.81 12.59 22.73
CA PHE A 102 -2.15 12.16 21.38
C PHE A 102 -1.32 12.91 20.33
N THR A 103 -1.30 14.24 20.40
CA THR A 103 -0.52 15.09 19.48
C THR A 103 0.98 14.78 19.57
N ARG A 104 1.51 14.50 20.76
CA ARG A 104 2.91 14.07 20.91
C ARG A 104 3.18 12.73 20.21
N ALA A 105 2.28 11.76 20.33
CA ALA A 105 2.41 10.51 19.61
C ALA A 105 2.44 10.77 18.10
N MET A 106 1.44 11.48 17.56
CA MET A 106 1.35 11.80 16.13
C MET A 106 2.57 12.57 15.62
N ARG A 107 3.02 13.60 16.35
CA ARG A 107 4.10 14.48 15.90
C ARG A 107 5.49 13.91 16.10
N ARG A 108 5.72 13.14 17.17
CA ARG A 108 7.06 12.75 17.60
C ARG A 108 7.25 11.24 17.73
N GLY A 109 6.21 10.43 17.60
CA GLY A 109 6.31 9.01 17.86
C GLY A 109 6.67 8.71 19.31
N VAL A 110 6.06 9.41 20.27
CA VAL A 110 6.28 9.18 21.70
C VAL A 110 4.92 9.05 22.37
N ASP A 111 4.67 7.91 23.02
CA ASP A 111 3.41 7.66 23.71
C ASP A 111 3.26 8.51 24.98
N ARG A 112 2.13 8.38 25.68
CA ARG A 112 1.85 9.13 26.91
C ARG A 112 2.88 8.85 28.02
N GLU A 113 3.39 7.63 28.12
CA GLU A 113 4.35 7.20 29.13
C GLU A 113 5.79 7.64 28.82
N GLY A 114 6.06 8.20 27.64
CA GLY A 114 7.38 8.65 27.22
C GLY A 114 8.19 7.59 26.45
N ARG A 115 7.56 6.48 26.07
CA ARG A 115 8.21 5.44 25.26
C ARG A 115 8.18 5.85 23.79
N HIS A 116 9.32 5.68 23.12
CA HIS A 116 9.39 5.86 21.67
C HIS A 116 8.58 4.78 20.95
N LEU A 117 7.70 5.20 20.04
CA LEU A 117 6.93 4.34 19.16
C LEU A 117 7.81 3.87 18.01
N TYR A 118 7.63 2.62 17.57
CA TYR A 118 8.33 2.13 16.38
C TYR A 118 7.81 2.86 15.13
N PRO A 119 8.67 3.14 14.13
CA PRO A 119 8.29 3.87 12.91
C PRO A 119 7.30 3.13 11.99
N ALA A 120 6.84 1.94 12.38
CA ALA A 120 5.62 1.34 11.81
C ALA A 120 4.39 2.23 12.07
N PHE A 121 4.38 2.99 13.16
CA PHE A 121 3.52 4.16 13.31
C PHE A 121 4.19 5.34 12.57
N PRO A 122 3.62 5.85 11.47
CA PRO A 122 4.33 6.72 10.52
C PRO A 122 4.40 8.18 11.01
N TYR A 123 4.92 8.39 12.22
CA TYR A 123 5.09 9.72 12.82
C TYR A 123 6.04 10.63 12.05
N ASP A 124 6.93 10.06 11.22
CA ASP A 124 7.79 10.78 10.27
C ASP A 124 7.00 11.45 9.13
N HIS A 125 5.77 11.00 8.90
CA HIS A 125 4.80 11.66 8.04
C HIS A 125 3.79 12.49 8.85
N TYR A 126 3.25 11.93 9.93
CA TYR A 126 2.22 12.59 10.75
C TYR A 126 2.70 13.85 11.47
N THR A 127 4.02 14.04 11.62
CA THR A 127 4.57 15.33 12.09
C THR A 127 4.08 16.54 11.30
N ARG A 128 3.67 16.35 10.05
CA ARG A 128 3.19 17.41 9.15
C ARG A 128 1.77 17.88 9.47
N VAL A 129 0.99 17.05 10.18
CA VAL A 129 -0.42 17.28 10.48
C VAL A 129 -0.57 18.51 11.38
N SER A 130 -1.57 19.35 11.09
CA SER A 130 -1.86 20.56 11.86
C SER A 130 -2.38 20.21 13.27
N ASP A 131 -2.28 21.15 14.21
CA ASP A 131 -2.86 20.95 15.55
C ASP A 131 -4.39 20.85 15.49
N ALA A 132 -5.03 21.58 14.57
CA ALA A 132 -6.47 21.50 14.34
C ALA A 132 -6.89 20.11 13.85
N ASP A 133 -6.11 19.51 12.95
CA ASP A 133 -6.40 18.18 12.41
C ASP A 133 -6.09 17.08 13.43
N ASN A 134 -5.04 17.23 14.24
CA ASN A 134 -4.79 16.34 15.38
C ASN A 134 -5.92 16.41 16.41
N ARG A 135 -6.46 17.59 16.69
CA ARG A 135 -7.65 17.78 17.54
C ARG A 135 -8.87 17.08 16.96
N ALA A 136 -9.09 17.18 15.65
CA ALA A 136 -10.20 16.52 14.98
C ALA A 136 -10.08 14.99 15.06
N LEU A 137 -8.90 14.44 14.75
CA LEU A 137 -8.60 13.01 14.90
C LEU A 137 -8.82 12.52 16.33
N TYR A 138 -8.30 13.25 17.32
CA TYR A 138 -8.50 12.94 18.72
C TYR A 138 -10.00 12.91 19.08
N ALA A 139 -10.76 13.94 18.70
CA ALA A 139 -12.21 13.98 18.93
C ALA A 139 -12.93 12.78 18.29
N TYR A 140 -12.57 12.41 17.05
CA TYR A 140 -13.16 11.25 16.38
C TYR A 140 -12.87 9.94 17.13
N LEU A 141 -11.62 9.70 17.53
CA LEU A 141 -11.24 8.50 18.27
C LEU A 141 -11.90 8.45 19.65
N MET A 142 -11.97 9.58 20.36
CA MET A 142 -12.56 9.64 21.71
C MET A 142 -14.09 9.44 21.73
N THR A 143 -14.75 9.54 20.58
CA THR A 143 -16.18 9.23 20.40
C THR A 143 -16.46 7.81 19.91
N ARG A 144 -15.44 6.99 19.64
CA ARG A 144 -15.65 5.59 19.25
C ARG A 144 -16.16 4.74 20.42
N THR A 145 -16.73 3.59 20.10
CA THR A 145 -17.12 2.59 21.09
C THR A 145 -15.86 2.09 21.82
N PRO A 146 -15.78 2.20 23.15
CA PRO A 146 -14.63 1.69 23.91
C PRO A 146 -14.55 0.17 23.78
N VAL A 147 -13.37 -0.35 23.42
CA VAL A 147 -13.10 -1.78 23.51
C VAL A 147 -11.99 -2.04 24.49
N ARG A 148 -12.24 -2.90 25.47
CA ARG A 148 -11.18 -3.51 26.24
C ARG A 148 -10.52 -4.59 25.40
N ALA A 149 -9.33 -4.31 24.89
CA ALA A 149 -8.51 -5.25 24.13
C ALA A 149 -7.03 -4.90 24.32
N GLU A 150 -6.27 -5.83 24.90
CA GLU A 150 -4.83 -5.68 25.03
C GLU A 150 -4.16 -6.25 23.78
N ALA A 151 -3.38 -5.41 23.10
CA ALA A 151 -2.64 -5.84 21.92
C ALA A 151 -1.51 -6.82 22.34
N PRO A 152 -1.25 -7.88 21.55
CA PRO A 152 -0.09 -8.73 21.78
C PRO A 152 1.21 -7.92 21.83
N ALA A 153 2.19 -8.40 22.59
CA ALA A 153 3.51 -7.77 22.61
C ALA A 153 4.19 -7.87 21.24
N ASN A 154 5.06 -6.91 20.92
CA ASN A 154 5.87 -6.99 19.71
C ASN A 154 6.89 -8.13 19.84
N ASP A 155 7.07 -8.88 18.75
CA ASP A 155 8.07 -9.92 18.63
C ASP A 155 9.27 -9.39 17.83
N LEU A 156 10.16 -8.69 18.54
CA LEU A 156 11.37 -8.09 17.98
C LEU A 156 12.59 -8.68 18.68
N PRO A 157 13.65 -9.07 17.94
CA PRO A 157 14.87 -9.59 18.54
C PRO A 157 15.63 -8.48 19.26
N PHE A 158 16.45 -8.86 20.23
CA PHE A 158 17.42 -7.94 20.81
C PHE A 158 18.41 -7.45 19.74
N PRO A 159 18.78 -6.16 19.69
CA PRO A 159 18.38 -5.08 20.61
C PRO A 159 17.14 -4.26 20.17
N LEU A 160 16.45 -4.65 19.11
CA LEU A 160 15.33 -3.90 18.53
C LEU A 160 14.10 -3.86 19.46
N ASN A 161 13.98 -4.80 20.40
CA ASN A 161 12.97 -4.77 21.47
C ASN A 161 13.16 -3.63 22.50
N ILE A 162 14.32 -2.96 22.52
CA ILE A 162 14.58 -1.85 23.44
C ILE A 162 14.06 -0.55 22.81
N ARG A 163 12.95 -0.02 23.33
CA ARG A 163 12.33 1.23 22.83
C ARG A 163 13.29 2.43 22.76
N MET A 164 14.26 2.52 23.66
CA MET A 164 15.26 3.59 23.65
C MET A 164 16.18 3.55 22.42
N ALA A 165 16.40 2.39 21.80
CA ALA A 165 17.17 2.30 20.55
C ALA A 165 16.50 3.09 19.42
N VAL A 166 15.17 3.25 19.45
CA VAL A 166 14.42 4.04 18.47
C VAL A 166 14.78 5.54 18.56
N ALA A 167 15.18 6.06 19.72
CA ALA A 167 15.62 7.45 19.83
C ALA A 167 16.88 7.71 18.99
N GLY A 168 17.82 6.76 18.96
CA GLY A 168 18.99 6.82 18.08
C GLY A 168 18.61 6.75 16.60
N TRP A 169 17.66 5.90 16.24
CA TRP A 169 17.11 5.86 14.87
C TRP A 169 16.46 7.20 14.49
N LYS A 170 15.69 7.81 15.40
CA LYS A 170 15.06 9.13 15.19
C LYS A 170 16.08 10.23 14.99
N LEU A 171 17.20 10.22 15.73
CA LEU A 171 18.28 11.19 15.52
C LEU A 171 18.76 11.20 14.06
N LEU A 172 18.89 10.02 13.46
CA LEU A 172 19.36 9.85 12.09
C LEU A 172 18.28 10.19 11.05
N TYR A 173 17.07 9.69 11.23
CA TYR A 173 16.07 9.64 10.13
C TYR A 173 14.82 10.49 10.34
N PHE A 174 14.50 10.87 11.58
CA PHE A 174 13.31 11.66 11.88
C PHE A 174 13.63 13.16 11.87
N ARG A 175 12.73 13.94 11.25
CA ARG A 175 12.77 15.41 11.25
C ARG A 175 11.36 15.90 11.57
N GLU A 176 11.20 16.48 12.76
CA GLU A 176 9.94 17.09 13.16
C GLU A 176 9.69 18.37 12.36
N GLY A 177 8.48 18.54 11.85
CA GLY A 177 8.08 19.74 11.13
C GLY A 177 6.63 19.68 10.65
N ALA A 178 5.91 20.78 10.84
CA ALA A 178 4.59 20.97 10.25
C ALA A 178 4.70 21.11 8.72
N PHE A 179 3.61 20.80 8.01
CA PHE A 179 3.54 21.10 6.59
C PHE A 179 3.61 22.61 6.34
N THR A 180 4.46 23.02 5.41
CA THR A 180 4.56 24.40 4.93
C THR A 180 4.14 24.44 3.48
N PRO A 181 3.08 25.18 3.11
CA PRO A 181 2.68 25.35 1.72
C PRO A 181 3.80 25.94 0.87
N ASP A 182 3.98 25.41 -0.33
CA ASP A 182 4.85 25.99 -1.35
C ASP A 182 4.11 27.17 -2.03
N PRO A 183 4.61 28.42 -1.89
CA PRO A 183 3.96 29.60 -2.46
C PRO A 183 4.00 29.63 -4.00
N ALA A 184 4.86 28.84 -4.64
CA ALA A 184 4.93 28.70 -6.10
C ALA A 184 3.89 27.71 -6.64
N LYS A 185 3.19 26.98 -5.77
CA LYS A 185 2.20 25.96 -6.16
C LYS A 185 0.77 26.44 -5.85
N PRO A 186 -0.21 26.06 -6.69
CA PRO A 186 -1.62 26.34 -6.41
C PRO A 186 -2.11 25.72 -5.08
N GLU A 187 -3.17 26.28 -4.51
CA GLU A 187 -3.76 25.79 -3.25
C GLU A 187 -4.15 24.32 -3.32
N VAL A 188 -4.78 23.88 -4.42
CA VAL A 188 -5.17 22.48 -4.64
C VAL A 188 -3.97 21.53 -4.59
N TRP A 189 -2.81 21.95 -5.09
CA TRP A 189 -1.58 21.15 -5.03
C TRP A 189 -1.06 21.08 -3.60
N ASN A 190 -1.05 22.20 -2.87
CA ASN A 190 -0.62 22.25 -1.48
C ASN A 190 -1.52 21.39 -0.57
N ARG A 191 -2.83 21.41 -0.83
CA ARG A 191 -3.78 20.51 -0.16
C ARG A 191 -3.45 19.04 -0.43
N GLY A 192 -3.14 18.70 -1.69
CA GLY A 192 -2.73 17.36 -2.09
C GLY A 192 -1.44 16.91 -1.40
N ALA A 193 -0.43 17.77 -1.38
CA ALA A 193 0.85 17.53 -0.72
C ALA A 193 0.65 17.31 0.80
N TYR A 194 -0.17 18.14 1.45
CA TYR A 194 -0.50 17.99 2.86
C TYR A 194 -1.13 16.64 3.18
N LEU A 195 -2.11 16.22 2.38
CA LEU A 195 -2.80 14.94 2.57
C LEU A 195 -1.91 13.74 2.24
N ALA A 196 -1.19 13.78 1.11
CA ALA A 196 -0.39 12.66 0.63
C ALA A 196 0.94 12.47 1.40
N GLU A 197 1.60 13.55 1.81
CA GLU A 197 2.86 13.48 2.55
C GLU A 197 2.65 13.42 4.07
N GLY A 198 1.50 13.89 4.56
CA GLY A 198 1.07 13.82 5.96
C GLY A 198 0.32 12.52 6.25
N LEU A 199 -0.99 12.61 6.50
CA LEU A 199 -1.79 11.46 6.93
C LEU A 199 -1.79 10.31 5.93
N GLY A 200 -1.89 10.57 4.63
CA GLY A 200 -1.88 9.54 3.61
C GLY A 200 -0.55 8.82 3.45
N HIS A 201 0.55 9.42 3.96
CA HIS A 201 1.90 8.86 3.99
C HIS A 201 2.29 8.06 2.74
N CYS A 202 1.91 8.52 1.55
CA CYS A 202 2.00 7.73 0.31
C CYS A 202 3.46 7.30 0.04
N GLY A 203 4.41 8.17 0.38
CA GLY A 203 5.84 7.92 0.28
C GLY A 203 6.35 6.79 1.19
N ALA A 204 5.63 6.39 2.24
CA ALA A 204 6.03 5.33 3.15
C ALA A 204 6.03 3.94 2.49
N CYS A 205 5.16 3.73 1.49
CA CYS A 205 5.10 2.50 0.70
C CYS A 205 5.74 2.71 -0.68
N HIS A 206 5.54 3.87 -1.30
CA HIS A 206 6.01 4.16 -2.65
C HIS A 206 7.47 4.65 -2.72
N SER A 207 8.26 4.52 -1.67
CA SER A 207 9.70 4.83 -1.67
C SER A 207 10.48 3.64 -1.10
N PRO A 208 11.71 3.41 -1.56
CA PRO A 208 12.52 2.32 -1.04
C PRO A 208 12.93 2.63 0.41
N ARG A 209 13.24 1.57 1.16
CA ARG A 209 13.77 1.69 2.52
C ARG A 209 15.23 1.24 2.54
N ASN A 210 16.03 1.90 3.38
CA ASN A 210 17.40 1.48 3.64
C ASN A 210 17.44 0.26 4.57
N ALA A 211 18.63 -0.28 4.81
CA ALA A 211 18.82 -1.48 5.66
C ALA A 211 18.35 -1.31 7.12
N LEU A 212 18.15 -0.07 7.60
CA LEU A 212 17.61 0.24 8.93
C LEU A 212 16.11 0.57 8.90
N GLY A 213 15.43 0.28 7.79
CA GLY A 213 13.99 0.44 7.64
C GLY A 213 13.52 1.89 7.45
N ALA A 214 14.42 2.86 7.32
CA ALA A 214 14.04 4.25 7.05
C ALA A 214 13.81 4.48 5.56
N VAL A 215 12.84 5.34 5.22
CA VAL A 215 12.59 5.77 3.85
C VAL A 215 13.85 6.43 3.27
N ASP A 216 14.27 5.95 2.11
CA ASP A 216 15.36 6.53 1.34
C ASP A 216 14.85 7.79 0.60
N LYS A 217 15.26 8.95 1.12
CA LYS A 217 14.82 10.26 0.62
C LYS A 217 15.42 10.60 -0.74
N ASP A 218 16.59 10.07 -1.06
CA ASP A 218 17.28 10.33 -2.33
C ASP A 218 16.57 9.59 -3.48
N ARG A 219 15.82 8.54 -3.14
CA ARG A 219 15.00 7.74 -4.06
C ARG A 219 13.51 7.85 -3.73
N ALA A 220 13.08 8.96 -3.17
CA ALA A 220 11.68 9.18 -2.81
C ALA A 220 10.77 8.93 -4.02
N TRP A 221 9.65 8.21 -3.78
CA TRP A 221 8.63 7.90 -4.78
C TRP A 221 9.06 6.92 -5.89
N ALA A 222 10.26 6.33 -5.79
CA ALA A 222 10.81 5.38 -6.76
C ALA A 222 10.31 3.93 -6.57
N GLY A 223 9.19 3.74 -5.88
CA GLY A 223 8.60 2.44 -5.57
C GLY A 223 9.13 1.84 -4.27
N GLY A 224 8.50 0.76 -3.82
CA GLY A 224 8.85 0.07 -2.57
C GLY A 224 8.06 -1.22 -2.41
N GLU A 225 7.96 -1.71 -1.18
CA GLU A 225 7.16 -2.89 -0.85
C GLU A 225 6.28 -2.65 0.38
N ALA A 226 5.10 -3.26 0.37
CA ALA A 226 4.16 -3.27 1.47
C ALA A 226 3.43 -4.61 1.53
N GLU A 227 3.53 -5.31 2.66
CA GLU A 227 2.79 -6.56 2.94
C GLU A 227 2.90 -7.65 1.85
N GLY A 228 4.10 -7.78 1.26
CA GLY A 228 4.37 -8.76 0.19
C GLY A 228 3.93 -8.32 -1.21
N TRP A 229 3.49 -7.06 -1.35
CA TRP A 229 3.17 -6.41 -2.63
C TRP A 229 4.23 -5.39 -2.99
N THR A 230 4.52 -5.28 -4.28
CA THR A 230 5.34 -4.20 -4.83
C THR A 230 4.48 -2.94 -4.96
N ALA A 231 4.86 -1.87 -4.25
CA ALA A 231 4.33 -0.53 -4.48
C ALA A 231 5.09 0.11 -5.65
N TYR A 232 4.41 0.35 -6.76
CA TYR A 232 5.07 0.87 -7.96
C TYR A 232 5.58 2.30 -7.77
N PRO A 233 6.64 2.71 -8.51
CA PRO A 233 7.06 4.11 -8.54
C PRO A 233 5.90 5.04 -8.95
N ILE A 234 5.74 6.12 -8.18
CA ILE A 234 4.84 7.25 -8.47
C ILE A 234 5.66 8.53 -8.67
N ASN A 235 6.78 8.36 -9.38
CA ASN A 235 7.62 9.38 -9.97
C ASN A 235 7.72 9.10 -11.49
N GLN A 236 8.72 9.70 -12.16
CA GLN A 236 8.97 9.52 -13.59
C GLN A 236 9.35 8.07 -13.98
N ASP A 237 9.76 7.24 -13.01
CA ASP A 237 10.16 5.84 -13.23
C ASP A 237 8.97 4.88 -13.26
N SER A 238 7.74 5.39 -13.26
CA SER A 238 6.54 4.56 -13.26
C SER A 238 6.55 3.55 -14.43
N PRO A 239 6.33 2.24 -14.16
CA PRO A 239 6.31 1.22 -15.20
C PRO A 239 4.97 1.14 -15.96
N ALA A 240 3.99 1.99 -15.63
CA ALA A 240 2.68 1.99 -16.27
C ALA A 240 2.80 2.29 -17.78
N PRO A 241 2.34 1.40 -18.68
CA PRO A 241 2.47 1.62 -20.12
C PRO A 241 1.79 2.90 -20.60
N VAL A 242 0.62 3.19 -20.02
CA VAL A 242 -0.09 4.46 -20.19
C VAL A 242 0.33 5.39 -19.06
N PRO A 243 0.76 6.64 -19.36
CA PRO A 243 1.02 7.63 -18.32
C PRO A 243 -0.21 7.96 -17.50
N TRP A 244 -0.01 8.13 -16.19
CA TRP A 244 -1.06 8.61 -15.31
C TRP A 244 -1.28 10.12 -15.49
N THR A 245 -2.54 10.52 -15.53
CA THR A 245 -3.01 11.90 -15.43
C THR A 245 -3.67 12.15 -14.08
N ALA A 246 -3.82 13.42 -13.69
CA ALA A 246 -4.58 13.78 -12.49
C ALA A 246 -6.01 13.20 -12.52
N ASP A 247 -6.67 13.20 -13.67
CA ASP A 247 -8.03 12.65 -13.82
C ASP A 247 -8.04 11.12 -13.65
N SER A 248 -7.10 10.41 -14.28
CA SER A 248 -7.01 8.95 -14.14
C SER A 248 -6.68 8.53 -12.71
N LEU A 249 -5.84 9.31 -12.01
CA LEU A 249 -5.51 9.11 -10.60
C LEU A 249 -6.72 9.39 -9.71
N ALA A 250 -7.43 10.51 -9.92
CA ALA A 250 -8.61 10.84 -9.15
C ALA A 250 -9.70 9.75 -9.31
N PHE A 251 -9.91 9.29 -10.54
CA PHE A 251 -10.81 8.18 -10.82
C PHE A 251 -10.37 6.90 -10.09
N TYR A 252 -9.10 6.52 -10.19
CA TYR A 252 -8.55 5.33 -9.55
C TYR A 252 -8.65 5.38 -8.02
N LEU A 253 -8.31 6.52 -7.41
CA LEU A 253 -8.37 6.71 -5.96
C LEU A 253 -9.83 6.70 -5.45
N ARG A 254 -10.78 7.18 -6.26
CA ARG A 254 -12.21 7.17 -5.94
C ARG A 254 -12.84 5.78 -6.06
N HIS A 255 -12.47 5.02 -7.09
CA HIS A 255 -13.18 3.79 -7.46
C HIS A 255 -12.40 2.51 -7.18
N GLY A 256 -11.10 2.60 -6.89
CA GLY A 256 -10.21 1.44 -6.74
C GLY A 256 -9.86 0.75 -8.06
N TRP A 257 -10.14 1.37 -9.21
CA TRP A 257 -9.78 0.84 -10.52
C TRP A 257 -9.76 1.93 -11.59
N HIS A 258 -9.13 1.66 -12.73
CA HIS A 258 -9.14 2.51 -13.93
C HIS A 258 -8.99 1.65 -15.19
N PRO A 259 -9.69 1.95 -16.30
CA PRO A 259 -9.65 1.15 -17.54
C PRO A 259 -8.22 0.89 -18.07
N ALA A 260 -7.32 1.87 -17.91
CA ALA A 260 -5.96 1.79 -18.41
C ALA A 260 -4.92 1.34 -17.38
N HIS A 261 -5.29 1.27 -16.09
CA HIS A 261 -4.32 1.00 -15.02
C HIS A 261 -4.69 -0.20 -14.13
N GLY A 262 -5.84 -0.83 -14.39
CA GLY A 262 -6.27 -2.00 -13.65
C GLY A 262 -6.94 -1.65 -12.34
N VAL A 263 -6.79 -2.53 -11.36
CA VAL A 263 -7.55 -2.52 -10.10
C VAL A 263 -6.56 -2.47 -8.92
N SER A 264 -6.92 -1.74 -7.86
CA SER A 264 -6.12 -1.65 -6.64
C SER A 264 -6.15 -2.97 -5.89
N ARG A 265 -5.00 -3.44 -5.40
CA ARG A 265 -4.84 -4.72 -4.67
C ARG A 265 -3.82 -4.60 -3.55
N GLY A 266 -3.80 -5.61 -2.69
CA GLY A 266 -3.01 -5.58 -1.46
C GLY A 266 -3.36 -4.35 -0.62
N PRO A 267 -2.37 -3.72 0.04
CA PRO A 267 -2.59 -2.52 0.85
C PRO A 267 -3.22 -1.35 0.09
N MET A 268 -2.99 -1.23 -1.22
CA MET A 268 -3.58 -0.13 -2.00
C MET A 268 -5.09 -0.28 -2.20
N ALA A 269 -5.65 -1.49 -2.11
CA ALA A 269 -7.11 -1.66 -2.12
C ALA A 269 -7.76 -0.92 -0.94
N GLU A 270 -7.13 -1.00 0.23
CA GLU A 270 -7.61 -0.35 1.45
C GLU A 270 -7.48 1.17 1.38
N VAL A 271 -6.34 1.65 0.88
CA VAL A 271 -6.14 3.07 0.61
C VAL A 271 -7.26 3.59 -0.30
N THR A 272 -7.51 2.96 -1.45
CA THR A 272 -8.58 3.42 -2.35
C THR A 272 -9.98 3.28 -1.74
N GLY A 273 -10.24 2.23 -0.94
CA GLY A 273 -11.53 2.06 -0.26
C GLY A 273 -11.80 3.13 0.79
N ASN A 274 -10.76 3.61 1.47
CA ASN A 274 -10.83 4.71 2.43
C ASN A 274 -10.97 6.07 1.74
N LEU A 275 -10.18 6.31 0.69
CA LEU A 275 -10.26 7.55 -0.08
C LEU A 275 -11.57 7.68 -0.86
N ALA A 276 -12.21 6.57 -1.23
CA ALA A 276 -13.50 6.55 -1.93
C ALA A 276 -14.62 7.30 -1.20
N GLY A 277 -14.54 7.44 0.13
CA GLY A 277 -15.51 8.18 0.94
C GLY A 277 -15.23 9.68 1.09
N LEU A 278 -14.10 10.19 0.60
CA LEU A 278 -13.69 11.58 0.82
C LEU A 278 -14.44 12.56 -0.10
N PRO A 279 -14.47 13.87 0.22
CA PRO A 279 -14.91 14.89 -0.73
C PRO A 279 -14.12 14.84 -2.05
N ASP A 280 -14.77 15.13 -3.18
CA ASP A 280 -14.11 15.17 -4.51
C ASP A 280 -12.90 16.10 -4.53
N ALA A 281 -12.99 17.22 -3.82
CA ALA A 281 -11.90 18.18 -3.71
C ALA A 281 -10.62 17.57 -3.10
N ASP A 282 -10.74 16.69 -2.09
CA ASP A 282 -9.57 16.07 -1.46
C ASP A 282 -8.96 14.98 -2.36
N VAL A 283 -9.80 14.17 -3.03
CA VAL A 283 -9.32 13.16 -3.98
C VAL A 283 -8.63 13.82 -5.17
N ALA A 284 -9.22 14.88 -5.72
CA ALA A 284 -8.62 15.67 -6.79
C ALA A 284 -7.32 16.35 -6.36
N ALA A 285 -7.24 16.86 -5.13
CA ALA A 285 -6.02 17.45 -4.59
C ALA A 285 -4.88 16.43 -4.49
N ILE A 286 -5.14 15.26 -3.91
CA ILE A 286 -4.15 14.16 -3.83
C ILE A 286 -3.70 13.77 -5.25
N ALA A 287 -4.65 13.60 -6.17
CA ALA A 287 -4.35 13.24 -7.55
C ALA A 287 -3.51 14.29 -8.28
N ALA A 288 -3.81 15.58 -8.10
CA ALA A 288 -3.05 16.68 -8.69
C ALA A 288 -1.60 16.73 -8.16
N TYR A 289 -1.41 16.53 -6.86
CA TYR A 289 -0.08 16.45 -6.26
C TYR A 289 0.70 15.25 -6.80
N VAL A 290 0.10 14.05 -6.77
CA VAL A 290 0.77 12.82 -7.24
C VAL A 290 1.10 12.91 -8.74
N ALA A 291 0.19 13.43 -9.57
CA ALA A 291 0.45 13.63 -11.00
C ALA A 291 1.67 14.55 -11.23
N ASP A 292 1.78 15.64 -10.47
CA ASP A 292 2.94 16.54 -10.54
C ASP A 292 4.24 15.84 -10.07
N ARG A 293 4.17 14.99 -9.04
CA ARG A 293 5.31 14.14 -8.61
C ARG A 293 5.75 13.13 -9.66
N MET A 294 4.80 12.60 -10.44
CA MET A 294 5.07 11.69 -11.56
C MET A 294 5.73 12.41 -12.74
N GLY A 295 5.64 13.74 -12.79
CA GLY A 295 6.27 14.58 -13.80
C GLY A 295 5.56 14.54 -15.15
N THR A 296 5.94 15.43 -16.05
CA THR A 296 5.38 15.51 -17.40
C THR A 296 5.91 14.36 -18.26
N PRO A 297 5.04 13.47 -18.79
CA PRO A 297 5.46 12.41 -19.70
C PRO A 297 6.08 12.99 -20.98
N THR A 298 7.05 12.30 -21.56
CA THR A 298 7.61 12.69 -22.86
C THR A 298 6.56 12.49 -23.96
N ALA A 299 6.66 13.26 -25.06
CA ALA A 299 5.77 13.12 -26.21
C ALA A 299 5.75 11.68 -26.77
N GLU A 300 6.91 11.01 -26.76
CA GLU A 300 7.01 9.60 -27.16
C GLU A 300 6.22 8.67 -26.24
N ARG A 301 6.30 8.88 -24.92
CA ARG A 301 5.56 8.07 -23.94
C ARG A 301 4.05 8.30 -24.06
N LEU A 302 3.63 9.54 -24.33
CA LEU A 302 2.21 9.85 -24.59
C LEU A 302 1.70 9.12 -25.83
N ARG A 303 2.40 9.24 -26.97
CA ARG A 303 2.03 8.54 -28.21
C ARG A 303 1.94 7.03 -28.03
N ARG A 304 2.92 6.43 -27.35
CA ARG A 304 2.88 4.99 -27.05
C ARG A 304 1.67 4.61 -26.21
N GLY A 305 1.33 5.41 -25.20
CA GLY A 305 0.14 5.20 -24.38
C GLY A 305 -1.15 5.27 -25.20
N GLU A 306 -1.26 6.27 -26.08
CA GLU A 306 -2.39 6.45 -26.99
C GLU A 306 -2.52 5.28 -27.98
N ASP A 307 -1.40 4.85 -28.58
CA ASP A 307 -1.36 3.71 -29.50
C ASP A 307 -1.83 2.43 -28.80
N LEU A 308 -1.33 2.16 -27.58
CA LEU A 308 -1.74 1.00 -26.80
C LEU A 308 -3.25 1.03 -26.46
N GLN A 309 -3.77 2.19 -26.08
CA GLN A 309 -5.19 2.36 -25.80
C GLN A 309 -6.06 2.18 -27.05
N ALA A 310 -5.58 2.63 -28.22
CA ALA A 310 -6.28 2.44 -29.49
C ALA A 310 -6.29 0.98 -29.97
N LEU A 311 -5.32 0.16 -29.54
CA LEU A 311 -5.27 -1.27 -29.83
C LEU A 311 -6.29 -2.08 -29.02
N VAL A 312 -6.65 -1.65 -27.81
CA VAL A 312 -7.55 -2.40 -26.92
C VAL A 312 -8.93 -2.67 -27.54
N PRO A 313 -9.65 -1.69 -28.13
CA PRO A 313 -10.91 -1.95 -28.82
C PRO A 313 -10.78 -2.89 -30.02
N ARG A 314 -9.61 -2.95 -30.68
CA ARG A 314 -9.37 -3.83 -31.83
C ARG A 314 -9.14 -5.28 -31.40
N LEU A 315 -8.33 -5.48 -30.36
CA LEU A 315 -8.13 -6.81 -29.72
C LEU A 315 -9.46 -7.39 -29.21
N SER A 316 -10.33 -6.50 -28.71
CA SER A 316 -11.69 -6.82 -28.24
C SER A 316 -12.64 -7.24 -29.37
N ALA A 317 -12.52 -6.62 -30.54
CA ALA A 317 -13.34 -6.94 -31.71
C ALA A 317 -12.93 -8.29 -32.33
N ASP A 318 -11.63 -8.58 -32.38
CA ASP A 318 -11.11 -9.85 -32.90
C ASP A 318 -11.48 -11.04 -31.98
N ALA A 319 -11.49 -10.83 -30.65
CA ALA A 319 -11.93 -11.82 -29.67
C ALA A 319 -13.45 -12.07 -29.67
N GLY A 320 -14.25 -11.21 -30.31
CA GLY A 320 -15.69 -11.37 -30.53
C GLY A 320 -16.05 -12.40 -31.61
N THR A 321 -15.05 -12.95 -32.33
CA THR A 321 -15.26 -14.09 -33.23
C THR A 321 -15.22 -15.37 -32.40
N PRO A 322 -16.33 -16.14 -32.29
CA PRO A 322 -16.30 -17.41 -31.59
C PRO A 322 -15.29 -18.34 -32.28
N PRO A 323 -14.43 -19.07 -31.56
CA PRO A 323 -13.77 -20.24 -32.14
C PRO A 323 -14.83 -21.34 -32.28
N GLY A 324 -15.67 -21.22 -33.31
CA GLY A 324 -16.90 -22.01 -33.41
C GLY A 324 -17.66 -21.92 -34.73
N ALA A 325 -17.15 -21.25 -35.75
CA ALA A 325 -17.65 -21.42 -37.11
C ALA A 325 -16.69 -22.36 -37.88
N SER A 326 -16.92 -23.67 -37.69
CA SER A 326 -16.24 -24.80 -38.35
C SER A 326 -14.91 -25.24 -37.72
N LEU A 327 -14.99 -26.11 -36.71
CA LEU A 327 -14.01 -27.17 -36.56
C LEU A 327 -14.39 -28.26 -37.58
N PRO A 328 -13.67 -28.46 -38.69
CA PRO A 328 -13.77 -29.73 -39.39
C PRO A 328 -13.29 -30.82 -38.42
N ALA A 329 -14.01 -31.94 -38.42
CA ALA A 329 -13.71 -33.11 -37.62
C ALA A 329 -12.23 -33.50 -37.75
N ALA A 330 -11.69 -34.01 -36.65
CA ALA A 330 -10.36 -34.55 -36.58
C ALA A 330 -10.10 -35.55 -37.71
N ASP A 331 -9.21 -35.20 -38.62
CA ASP A 331 -8.50 -36.13 -39.47
C ASP A 331 -7.09 -35.58 -39.73
N GLY A 332 -6.09 -36.41 -39.47
CA GLY A 332 -4.75 -36.27 -40.05
C GLY A 332 -3.76 -35.40 -39.29
N LEU A 333 -2.84 -36.07 -38.59
CA LEU A 333 -1.52 -35.56 -38.22
C LEU A 333 -0.81 -34.91 -39.42
N ALA A 334 -0.67 -33.59 -39.42
CA ALA A 334 0.41 -32.89 -40.12
C ALA A 334 0.61 -31.48 -39.52
N ARG A 335 1.72 -31.29 -38.79
CA ARG A 335 2.20 -29.98 -38.32
C ARG A 335 2.78 -29.21 -39.52
N PRO A 336 2.31 -28.00 -39.86
CA PRO A 336 3.02 -27.15 -40.81
C PRO A 336 4.33 -26.66 -40.16
N PRO A 337 5.41 -26.48 -40.93
CA PRO A 337 6.68 -26.01 -40.39
C PRO A 337 6.54 -24.57 -39.92
N ALA A 338 6.98 -24.31 -38.69
CA ALA A 338 7.04 -22.98 -38.12
C ALA A 338 7.99 -22.11 -38.95
N ALA A 339 7.50 -20.96 -39.39
CA ALA A 339 8.37 -19.90 -39.89
C ALA A 339 9.14 -19.32 -38.69
N ASP A 340 10.45 -19.53 -38.73
CA ASP A 340 11.43 -18.98 -37.80
C ASP A 340 11.45 -17.44 -37.92
N THR A 341 10.73 -16.78 -37.01
CA THR A 341 11.04 -15.40 -36.64
C THR A 341 11.64 -15.48 -35.25
N GLY A 342 12.94 -15.24 -35.12
CA GLY A 342 13.75 -15.32 -33.89
C GLY A 342 13.33 -14.42 -32.73
N ARG A 343 12.07 -14.50 -32.31
CA ARG A 343 11.55 -14.10 -31.02
C ARG A 343 11.73 -15.28 -30.08
N VAL A 344 12.32 -15.02 -28.92
CA VAL A 344 12.47 -15.97 -27.82
C VAL A 344 11.17 -16.77 -27.69
N GLY A 345 11.24 -18.08 -27.94
CA GLY A 345 10.08 -18.95 -28.06
C GLY A 345 9.16 -18.77 -26.86
N GLY A 346 7.94 -18.28 -27.13
CA GLY A 346 6.87 -18.32 -26.15
C GLY A 346 6.70 -19.77 -25.72
N ASP A 347 6.74 -20.01 -24.42
CA ASP A 347 6.50 -21.35 -23.87
C ASP A 347 5.14 -21.83 -24.40
N GLU A 348 5.13 -22.81 -25.33
CA GLU A 348 3.90 -23.33 -25.96
C GLU A 348 2.87 -23.71 -24.87
N ARG A 349 3.35 -24.15 -23.71
CA ARG A 349 2.54 -24.43 -22.51
C ARG A 349 1.90 -23.17 -21.92
N GLY A 350 2.68 -22.10 -21.77
CA GLY A 350 2.20 -20.80 -21.27
C GLY A 350 1.13 -20.18 -22.17
N GLU A 351 1.29 -20.29 -23.49
CA GLU A 351 0.27 -19.86 -24.44
C GLU A 351 -1.02 -20.68 -24.31
N ALA A 352 -0.91 -22.00 -24.21
CA ALA A 352 -2.06 -22.88 -24.06
C ALA A 352 -2.86 -22.57 -22.78
N ILE A 353 -2.16 -22.34 -21.66
CA ILE A 353 -2.77 -21.91 -20.39
C ILE A 353 -3.49 -20.58 -20.59
N TYR A 354 -2.81 -19.58 -21.15
CA TYR A 354 -3.37 -18.25 -21.35
C TYR A 354 -4.65 -18.27 -22.19
N ARG A 355 -4.62 -18.94 -23.34
CA ARG A 355 -5.79 -19.04 -24.24
C ARG A 355 -6.99 -19.71 -23.57
N THR A 356 -6.75 -20.71 -22.74
CA THR A 356 -7.81 -21.51 -22.12
C THR A 356 -8.38 -20.88 -20.84
N ALA A 357 -7.54 -20.22 -20.05
CA ALA A 357 -7.91 -19.77 -18.70
C ALA A 357 -8.02 -18.24 -18.54
N CYS A 358 -7.35 -17.45 -19.40
CA CYS A 358 -7.19 -16.00 -19.18
C CYS A 358 -7.80 -15.14 -20.30
N ALA A 359 -7.61 -15.55 -21.56
CA ALA A 359 -7.99 -14.74 -22.73
C ALA A 359 -9.47 -14.37 -22.76
N THR A 360 -10.36 -15.27 -22.33
CA THR A 360 -11.81 -15.03 -22.27
C THR A 360 -12.21 -13.84 -21.40
N CYS A 361 -11.36 -13.41 -20.46
CA CYS A 361 -11.61 -12.20 -19.68
C CYS A 361 -10.73 -11.03 -20.17
N HIS A 362 -9.44 -11.28 -20.38
CA HIS A 362 -8.44 -10.25 -20.65
C HIS A 362 -8.37 -9.78 -22.12
N GLU A 363 -8.99 -10.51 -23.04
CA GLU A 363 -9.15 -10.12 -24.46
C GLU A 363 -10.61 -9.91 -24.85
N SER A 364 -11.57 -10.12 -23.94
CA SER A 364 -13.01 -10.02 -24.24
C SER A 364 -13.51 -8.63 -24.65
N GLY A 365 -12.75 -7.59 -24.33
CA GLY A 365 -13.18 -6.20 -24.47
C GLY A 365 -14.25 -5.73 -23.52
N ARG A 366 -14.65 -6.56 -22.55
CA ARG A 366 -15.54 -6.09 -21.48
C ARG A 366 -14.80 -5.02 -20.67
N PRO A 367 -15.41 -3.85 -20.45
CA PRO A 367 -14.78 -2.83 -19.64
C PRO A 367 -14.65 -3.30 -18.19
N LEU A 368 -13.61 -2.82 -17.50
CA LEU A 368 -13.54 -2.92 -16.05
C LEU A 368 -14.79 -2.24 -15.42
N PRO A 369 -15.28 -2.73 -14.28
CA PRO A 369 -14.72 -3.83 -13.49
C PRO A 369 -15.13 -5.24 -13.95
N PHE A 370 -15.92 -5.40 -15.01
CA PHE A 370 -16.52 -6.69 -15.40
C PHE A 370 -15.65 -7.55 -16.33
N GLY A 371 -14.65 -6.96 -16.99
CA GLY A 371 -13.66 -7.65 -17.80
C GLY A 371 -12.27 -7.69 -17.16
N GLY A 372 -11.35 -8.42 -17.78
CA GLY A 372 -9.94 -8.39 -17.40
C GLY A 372 -9.23 -7.18 -18.01
N LEU A 373 -8.26 -6.60 -17.30
CA LEU A 373 -7.38 -5.59 -17.88
C LEU A 373 -6.61 -6.20 -19.07
N PRO A 374 -6.65 -5.59 -20.27
CA PRO A 374 -5.80 -6.02 -21.37
C PRO A 374 -4.34 -5.99 -20.94
N PHE A 375 -3.63 -7.12 -21.04
CA PHE A 375 -2.27 -7.23 -20.47
C PHE A 375 -1.25 -6.28 -21.09
N ALA A 376 -1.49 -5.80 -22.31
CA ALA A 376 -0.70 -4.74 -22.93
C ALA A 376 -0.72 -3.41 -22.14
N LEU A 377 -1.77 -3.17 -21.35
CA LEU A 377 -1.90 -2.02 -20.44
C LEU A 377 -1.44 -2.33 -19.02
N SER A 378 -1.05 -3.57 -18.72
CA SER A 378 -0.77 -4.00 -17.36
C SER A 378 0.56 -3.45 -16.86
N THR A 379 0.50 -2.61 -15.82
CA THR A 379 1.65 -2.21 -15.03
C THR A 379 2.37 -3.42 -14.44
N ALA A 380 1.65 -4.46 -14.01
CA ALA A 380 2.26 -5.65 -13.43
C ALA A 380 3.04 -6.50 -14.45
N VAL A 381 2.58 -6.54 -15.71
CA VAL A 381 3.33 -7.19 -16.80
C VAL A 381 4.55 -6.36 -17.21
N ASN A 382 4.49 -5.03 -17.07
CA ASN A 382 5.58 -4.12 -17.46
C ASN A 382 6.52 -3.74 -16.30
N ALA A 383 6.22 -4.16 -15.07
CA ALA A 383 7.06 -3.92 -13.91
C ALA A 383 8.40 -4.66 -13.99
N SER A 384 9.40 -4.17 -13.26
CA SER A 384 10.71 -4.81 -13.14
C SER A 384 10.66 -6.14 -12.38
N THR A 385 9.70 -6.30 -11.46
CA THR A 385 9.45 -7.52 -10.68
C THR A 385 8.10 -8.14 -11.03
N PRO A 386 7.99 -9.49 -11.11
CA PRO A 386 6.73 -10.17 -11.34
C PRO A 386 5.86 -10.33 -10.09
N GLN A 387 6.29 -9.86 -8.91
CA GLN A 387 5.65 -10.22 -7.63
C GLN A 387 4.14 -9.95 -7.61
N ASN A 388 3.68 -8.78 -8.06
CA ASN A 388 2.26 -8.46 -8.05
C ASN A 388 1.45 -9.35 -9.00
N ILE A 389 1.98 -9.71 -10.19
CA ILE A 389 1.26 -10.60 -11.11
C ILE A 389 1.25 -12.05 -10.61
N ILE A 390 2.31 -12.48 -9.90
CA ILE A 390 2.31 -13.75 -9.16
C ILE A 390 1.20 -13.74 -8.11
N ASN A 391 1.16 -12.73 -7.25
CA ASN A 391 0.14 -12.60 -6.19
C ASN A 391 -1.28 -12.64 -6.77
N VAL A 392 -1.56 -11.81 -7.79
CA VAL A 392 -2.90 -11.75 -8.43
C VAL A 392 -3.29 -13.08 -9.07
N THR A 393 -2.35 -13.79 -9.70
CA THR A 393 -2.67 -15.07 -10.36
C THR A 393 -2.89 -16.18 -9.33
N LEU A 394 -2.04 -16.28 -8.30
CA LEU A 394 -2.17 -17.31 -7.27
C LEU A 394 -3.43 -17.12 -6.43
N PHE A 395 -3.71 -15.89 -6.00
CA PHE A 395 -4.74 -15.61 -5.01
C PHE A 395 -6.04 -15.05 -5.61
N GLY A 396 -6.03 -14.68 -6.90
CA GLY A 396 -7.19 -14.13 -7.58
C GLY A 396 -7.63 -12.78 -7.02
N LEU A 397 -8.83 -12.38 -7.41
CA LEU A 397 -9.50 -11.16 -6.97
C LEU A 397 -10.91 -11.58 -6.51
N PRO A 398 -11.11 -11.79 -5.20
CA PRO A 398 -12.42 -12.18 -4.68
C PRO A 398 -13.47 -11.08 -4.93
N PRO A 399 -14.74 -11.46 -5.13
CA PRO A 399 -15.83 -10.50 -5.26
C PRO A 399 -15.97 -9.65 -4.01
N GLY A 400 -16.57 -8.46 -4.18
CA GLY A 400 -16.96 -7.62 -3.05
C GLY A 400 -18.45 -7.82 -2.72
N ASP A 401 -18.76 -8.15 -1.47
CA ASP A 401 -20.08 -8.20 -0.87
C ASP A 401 -20.88 -6.95 -1.17
N GLY A 402 -22.03 -7.17 -1.82
CA GLY A 402 -23.02 -6.12 -2.10
C GLY A 402 -22.54 -4.96 -2.95
N THR A 403 -21.35 -5.03 -3.56
CA THR A 403 -20.77 -3.94 -4.35
C THR A 403 -20.23 -4.43 -5.69
N VAL A 404 -20.27 -3.55 -6.69
CA VAL A 404 -19.69 -3.84 -8.00
C VAL A 404 -18.16 -3.82 -7.86
N SER A 405 -17.51 -4.96 -8.06
CA SER A 405 -16.05 -5.09 -7.99
C SER A 405 -15.49 -5.94 -9.13
N ALA A 406 -14.20 -5.78 -9.39
CA ALA A 406 -13.49 -6.62 -10.33
C ALA A 406 -13.18 -7.98 -9.71
N VAL A 407 -13.54 -9.05 -10.42
CA VAL A 407 -13.42 -10.43 -9.94
C VAL A 407 -12.51 -11.22 -10.88
N MET A 408 -11.65 -12.04 -10.30
CA MET A 408 -10.78 -12.97 -11.03
C MET A 408 -10.61 -14.23 -10.16
N PRO A 409 -10.76 -15.43 -10.72
CA PRO A 409 -10.54 -16.65 -9.97
C PRO A 409 -9.08 -16.77 -9.51
N ALA A 410 -8.89 -17.42 -8.37
CA ALA A 410 -7.57 -17.81 -7.87
C ALA A 410 -7.07 -19.05 -8.60
N PHE A 411 -5.83 -19.04 -9.08
CA PHE A 411 -5.24 -20.17 -9.81
C PHE A 411 -4.22 -20.96 -8.99
N GLY A 412 -3.97 -20.58 -7.73
CA GLY A 412 -3.05 -21.31 -6.84
C GLY A 412 -3.42 -22.79 -6.68
N GLY A 413 -4.71 -23.14 -6.63
CA GLY A 413 -5.12 -24.55 -6.57
C GLY A 413 -5.09 -25.29 -7.91
N ALA A 414 -4.98 -24.58 -9.04
CA ALA A 414 -5.20 -25.12 -10.38
C ALA A 414 -3.91 -25.22 -11.22
N LEU A 415 -2.94 -24.33 -11.00
CA LEU A 415 -1.69 -24.28 -11.74
C LEU A 415 -0.52 -24.72 -10.86
N SER A 416 0.35 -25.58 -11.39
CA SER A 416 1.63 -25.92 -10.76
C SER A 416 2.62 -24.74 -10.83
N ASP A 417 3.75 -24.82 -10.13
CA ASP A 417 4.81 -23.81 -10.25
C ASP A 417 5.37 -23.72 -11.67
N ALA A 418 5.52 -24.86 -12.35
CA ALA A 418 5.95 -24.88 -13.75
C ALA A 418 4.92 -24.22 -14.68
N ASP A 419 3.62 -24.45 -14.45
CA ASP A 419 2.54 -23.79 -15.20
C ASP A 419 2.55 -22.27 -14.99
N MET A 420 2.71 -21.84 -13.74
CA MET A 420 2.82 -20.44 -13.37
C MET A 420 4.00 -19.75 -14.07
N VAL A 421 5.18 -20.36 -14.03
CA VAL A 421 6.39 -19.84 -14.69
C VAL A 421 6.20 -19.77 -16.21
N ALA A 422 5.64 -20.81 -16.83
CA ALA A 422 5.34 -20.85 -18.26
C ALA A 422 4.36 -19.74 -18.67
N LEU A 423 3.26 -19.59 -17.93
CA LEU A 423 2.26 -18.54 -18.14
C LEU A 423 2.88 -17.15 -18.02
N LEU A 424 3.62 -16.88 -16.95
CA LEU A 424 4.23 -15.57 -16.70
C LEU A 424 5.26 -15.19 -17.77
N ARG A 425 6.07 -16.15 -18.24
CA ARG A 425 6.97 -15.95 -19.39
C ARG A 425 6.20 -15.59 -20.66
N HIS A 426 5.10 -16.31 -20.94
CA HIS A 426 4.23 -16.00 -22.08
C HIS A 426 3.64 -14.59 -21.97
N LEU A 427 3.10 -14.22 -20.80
CA LEU A 427 2.51 -12.90 -20.58
C LEU A 427 3.53 -11.78 -20.81
N ARG A 428 4.75 -11.92 -20.26
CA ARG A 428 5.84 -10.96 -20.44
C ARG A 428 6.27 -10.85 -21.89
N GLY A 429 6.51 -11.98 -22.57
CA GLY A 429 7.00 -11.99 -23.94
C GLY A 429 5.97 -11.55 -24.99
N ARG A 430 4.68 -11.75 -24.71
CA ARG A 430 3.58 -11.40 -25.63
C ARG A 430 3.10 -9.96 -25.46
N PHE A 431 2.98 -9.48 -24.23
CA PHE A 431 2.28 -8.23 -23.91
C PHE A 431 3.18 -7.10 -23.42
N SER A 432 4.50 -7.28 -23.47
CA SER A 432 5.46 -6.26 -23.08
C SER A 432 6.71 -6.32 -23.96
N GLU A 433 7.39 -5.18 -24.05
CA GLU A 433 8.71 -5.06 -24.70
C GLU A 433 9.87 -5.19 -23.70
N GLN A 434 9.54 -5.38 -22.43
CA GLN A 434 10.51 -5.43 -21.35
C GLN A 434 11.25 -6.79 -21.32
N PRO A 435 12.49 -6.85 -20.82
CA PRO A 435 13.26 -8.09 -20.77
C PRO A 435 12.57 -9.16 -19.91
N PRO A 436 12.86 -10.46 -20.11
CA PRO A 436 12.38 -11.51 -19.21
C PRO A 436 12.69 -11.20 -17.74
N TRP A 437 11.82 -11.62 -16.83
CA TRP A 437 12.05 -11.48 -15.39
C TRP A 437 13.08 -12.48 -14.88
N ASP A 438 13.90 -12.06 -13.93
CA ASP A 438 14.85 -12.91 -13.21
C ASP A 438 14.20 -13.61 -12.01
N GLY A 439 14.66 -14.82 -11.69
CA GLY A 439 14.30 -15.53 -10.45
C GLY A 439 12.83 -15.97 -10.34
N LEU A 440 12.12 -16.09 -11.47
CA LEU A 440 10.69 -16.37 -11.53
C LEU A 440 10.30 -17.65 -10.79
N GLU A 441 11.06 -18.73 -10.96
CA GLU A 441 10.85 -20.03 -10.30
C GLU A 441 10.84 -19.88 -8.78
N ARG A 442 11.85 -19.19 -8.23
CA ARG A 442 11.98 -18.97 -6.80
C ARG A 442 10.84 -18.11 -6.27
N LEU A 443 10.50 -17.00 -6.94
CA LEU A 443 9.44 -16.11 -6.49
C LEU A 443 8.06 -16.80 -6.45
N VAL A 444 7.76 -17.64 -7.45
CA VAL A 444 6.53 -18.44 -7.48
C VAL A 444 6.50 -19.44 -6.31
N ALA A 445 7.59 -20.19 -6.12
CA ALA A 445 7.69 -21.18 -5.05
C ALA A 445 7.63 -20.54 -3.65
N ASP A 446 8.34 -19.43 -3.44
CA ASP A 446 8.38 -18.71 -2.17
C ASP A 446 6.99 -18.11 -1.84
N THR A 447 6.31 -17.54 -2.84
CA THR A 447 4.96 -16.99 -2.64
C THR A 447 3.94 -18.09 -2.34
N ARG A 448 4.00 -19.22 -3.05
CA ARG A 448 3.08 -20.34 -2.83
C ARG A 448 3.29 -21.03 -1.48
N SER A 449 4.55 -21.22 -1.09
CA SER A 449 4.89 -21.87 0.18
C SER A 449 4.66 -20.97 1.40
N GLY A 450 4.46 -19.66 1.18
CA GLY A 450 4.37 -18.66 2.24
C GLY A 450 5.73 -18.19 2.78
N ALA A 451 6.85 -18.64 2.20
CA ALA A 451 8.17 -18.11 2.50
C ALA A 451 8.26 -16.61 2.16
N HIS A 452 7.58 -16.19 1.09
CA HIS A 452 7.23 -14.79 0.85
C HIS A 452 5.81 -14.55 1.36
N HIS A 453 5.71 -13.90 2.53
CA HIS A 453 4.42 -13.61 3.14
C HIS A 453 3.67 -12.53 2.34
N VAL A 454 2.47 -12.86 1.87
CA VAL A 454 1.57 -11.93 1.15
C VAL A 454 0.29 -11.75 1.93
N ALA A 455 -0.05 -10.50 2.26
CA ALA A 455 -1.38 -10.19 2.77
C ALA A 455 -2.38 -10.12 1.62
N VAL A 456 -3.30 -11.07 1.56
CA VAL A 456 -4.43 -11.07 0.61
C VAL A 456 -5.70 -10.76 1.40
N ARG A 457 -6.33 -9.64 1.08
CA ARG A 457 -7.59 -9.21 1.71
C ARG A 457 -8.73 -9.23 0.67
N PRO A 458 -9.96 -9.59 1.05
CA PRO A 458 -11.11 -9.52 0.16
C PRO A 458 -11.40 -8.10 -0.36
N ALA A 459 -12.10 -7.96 -1.50
CA ALA A 459 -12.42 -6.64 -2.08
C ALA A 459 -13.51 -5.88 -1.28
N ASP A 460 -14.24 -6.59 -0.43
CA ASP A 460 -15.27 -6.14 0.51
C ASP A 460 -14.84 -6.14 1.98
N GLY A 461 -13.90 -7.02 2.37
CA GLY A 461 -13.18 -7.01 3.65
C GLY A 461 -12.21 -5.83 3.78
N ILE A 462 -12.40 -4.78 2.98
CA ILE A 462 -11.69 -3.52 3.13
C ILE A 462 -12.27 -2.86 4.37
N GLU A 463 -11.52 -2.84 5.46
CA GLU A 463 -11.85 -2.04 6.63
C GLU A 463 -11.84 -0.56 6.21
N ARG A 464 -13.03 0.02 6.02
CA ARG A 464 -13.19 1.41 5.56
C ARG A 464 -13.48 2.34 6.72
N ALA A 465 -12.57 3.21 7.08
CA ALA A 465 -12.87 4.36 7.92
C ALA A 465 -13.80 5.32 7.15
N PRO A 466 -14.81 5.91 7.81
CA PRO A 466 -15.22 5.69 9.20
C PRO A 466 -16.38 4.69 9.38
N ARG A 467 -16.73 3.94 8.32
CA ARG A 467 -17.92 3.05 8.26
C ARG A 467 -17.66 1.63 8.76
N ASN A 468 -16.39 1.25 8.89
CA ASN A 468 -15.87 0.01 9.45
C ASN A 468 -16.50 -1.25 8.83
N VAL A 469 -16.67 -1.25 7.51
CA VAL A 469 -17.23 -2.39 6.77
C VAL A 469 -16.37 -3.62 7.03
N GLY A 470 -16.94 -4.64 7.68
CA GLY A 470 -16.25 -5.88 8.07
C GLY A 470 -15.81 -5.96 9.54
N ALA A 471 -15.91 -4.87 10.30
CA ALA A 471 -15.77 -4.89 11.75
C ALA A 471 -17.07 -5.34 12.44
N ALA A 472 -16.96 -5.84 13.66
CA ALA A 472 -18.07 -6.43 14.42
C ALA A 472 -19.01 -5.42 15.10
N ASP A 473 -18.85 -4.11 14.87
CA ASP A 473 -19.49 -3.01 15.63
C ASP A 473 -20.36 -2.03 14.82
#